data_AF-A0A1D7QP22-F1
#
_entry.id   AF-A0A1D7QP22-F1
#
_cell.length_a   1.000
_cell.length_b   1.000
_cell.length_c   1.000
_cell.angle_alpha   90.00
_cell.angle_beta   90.00
_cell.angle_gamma   90.00
#
_symmetry.space_group_name_H-M   'P 1'
#
loop_
_entity.id
_entity.type
_entity.pdbx_description
1 polymer ?
#
loop_
_entity_poly.entity_id
_entity_poly.type
_entity_poly.pdbx_seq_one_letter_code
_entity_poly.pdbx_strand_id
1 'polypeptide(L)'
;MRHNFGAGPCILPQEVFKQASQAVLDFKDGLSILEISHRTPEFEGVVEEAGKLVKELLNVPAGYSVLFLQGGASLQFAMVPMNLLPEGQTASYLETGVWANKAIKEVANFGTANIVASSKSSNYTFVPKEYSIPEDSAYFHCTSNNTIYGTEMFSLPETKVPVVCDMSSDIMSRVIDVAQYDLIYAGAQKNIGPAGLTVVIVKDEILGKSGRKIPSMLDYKVHAEGGSMYNTPPVFSIYVAMLNLRWLKSKGGVAEIEKENIAKAKALYTEIDRNPLFKGTCAVEDRSRMNVCFVMENPELEKPFLKFAEENGIEGIKGHRSVGGFRASMYNALPITSVHTLIELMQIFAEKHQ
;
A
#
# COMPACT_ATOMS: atom_id res chain seq x y z
N MET A 1 3.65 -25.99 7.65
CA MET A 1 2.91 -24.73 7.82
C MET A 1 2.95 -24.00 6.48
N ARG A 2 1.92 -23.26 6.07
CA ARG A 2 1.95 -22.48 4.82
C ARG A 2 2.37 -21.05 5.10
N HIS A 3 3.22 -20.48 4.26
CA HIS A 3 3.78 -19.13 4.37
C HIS A 3 3.36 -18.31 3.14
N ASN A 4 2.39 -17.42 3.31
CA ASN A 4 1.82 -16.64 2.22
C ASN A 4 2.57 -15.31 2.01
N PHE A 5 3.38 -15.22 0.97
CA PHE A 5 4.10 -14.01 0.52
C PHE A 5 3.35 -13.24 -0.58
N GLY A 6 2.06 -13.52 -0.76
CA GLY A 6 1.20 -12.89 -1.76
C GLY A 6 1.22 -11.37 -1.66
N ALA A 7 1.39 -10.71 -2.81
CA ALA A 7 1.55 -9.25 -2.87
C ALA A 7 0.24 -8.45 -2.80
N GLY A 8 -0.91 -9.12 -2.65
CA GLY A 8 -2.24 -8.52 -2.71
C GLY A 8 -3.25 -9.48 -3.36
N PRO A 9 -4.23 -10.02 -2.62
CA PRO A 9 -4.50 -9.77 -1.21
C PRO A 9 -3.38 -10.25 -0.27
N CYS A 10 -3.09 -9.49 0.78
CA CYS A 10 -2.06 -9.81 1.77
C CYS A 10 -2.57 -10.80 2.83
N ILE A 11 -1.63 -11.35 3.60
CA ILE A 11 -1.93 -12.06 4.83
C ILE A 11 -2.49 -11.09 5.89
N LEU A 12 -3.37 -11.59 6.75
CA LEU A 12 -3.83 -10.91 7.96
C LEU A 12 -3.53 -11.77 9.20
N PRO A 13 -3.45 -11.19 10.40
CA PRO A 13 -3.25 -11.94 11.64
C PRO A 13 -4.38 -12.95 11.90
N GLN A 14 -4.07 -14.12 12.45
CA GLN A 14 -5.08 -15.17 12.73
C GLN A 14 -6.18 -14.71 13.70
N GLU A 15 -5.85 -13.84 14.65
CA GLU A 15 -6.85 -13.27 15.57
C GLU A 15 -7.82 -12.31 14.87
N VAL A 16 -7.39 -11.64 13.79
CA VAL A 16 -8.27 -10.81 12.95
C VAL A 16 -9.23 -11.71 12.17
N PHE A 17 -8.74 -12.80 11.57
CA PHE A 17 -9.60 -13.78 10.91
C PHE A 17 -10.66 -14.37 11.85
N LYS A 18 -10.26 -14.74 13.07
CA LYS A 18 -11.17 -15.31 14.07
C LYS A 18 -12.27 -14.32 14.50
N GLN A 19 -11.91 -13.06 14.73
CA GLN A 19 -12.88 -12.02 15.10
C GLN A 19 -13.80 -11.67 13.92
N ALA A 20 -13.25 -11.61 12.71
CA ALA A 20 -14.01 -11.36 11.50
C ALA A 20 -15.03 -12.48 11.22
N SER A 21 -14.63 -13.74 11.36
CA SER A 21 -15.54 -14.88 11.14
C SER A 21 -16.64 -14.94 12.20
N GLN A 22 -16.33 -14.62 13.46
CA GLN A 22 -17.34 -14.57 14.51
C GLN A 22 -18.39 -13.48 14.24
N ALA A 23 -17.99 -12.29 13.79
CA ALA A 23 -18.91 -11.19 13.51
C ALA A 23 -19.87 -11.48 12.34
N VAL A 24 -19.52 -12.38 11.43
CA VAL A 24 -20.44 -12.86 10.39
C VAL A 24 -21.60 -13.64 10.99
N LEU A 25 -21.36 -14.39 12.07
CA LEU A 25 -22.38 -15.20 12.74
C LEU A 25 -23.13 -14.39 13.80
N ASP A 26 -22.42 -13.57 14.56
CA ASP A 26 -22.97 -12.76 15.65
C ASP A 26 -22.06 -11.55 15.90
N PHE A 27 -22.47 -10.39 15.38
CA PHE A 27 -21.83 -9.11 15.65
C PHE A 27 -22.47 -8.40 16.84
N LYS A 28 -23.80 -8.49 16.96
CA LYS A 28 -24.56 -7.95 18.09
C LYS A 28 -25.82 -8.77 18.32
N ASP A 29 -25.88 -9.47 19.45
CA ASP A 29 -27.07 -10.17 19.95
C ASP A 29 -27.76 -11.07 18.89
N GLY A 30 -26.95 -11.79 18.10
CA GLY A 30 -27.39 -12.67 17.01
C GLY A 30 -27.56 -11.99 15.65
N LEU A 31 -27.33 -10.68 15.53
CA LEU A 31 -27.34 -9.95 14.26
C LEU A 31 -25.95 -9.99 13.61
N SER A 32 -25.90 -10.33 12.31
CA SER A 32 -24.66 -10.35 11.54
C SER A 32 -24.14 -8.94 11.22
N ILE A 33 -22.80 -8.77 11.19
CA ILE A 33 -22.16 -7.57 10.61
C ILE A 33 -22.55 -7.36 9.14
N LEU A 34 -22.97 -8.41 8.44
CA LEU A 34 -23.37 -8.33 7.02
C LEU A 34 -24.83 -7.85 6.84
N GLU A 35 -25.61 -7.83 7.91
CA GLU A 35 -27.05 -7.50 7.90
C GLU A 35 -27.34 -6.19 8.61
N ILE A 36 -26.37 -5.64 9.34
CA ILE A 36 -26.54 -4.40 10.10
C ILE A 36 -26.60 -3.18 9.17
N SER A 37 -27.53 -2.25 9.47
CA SER A 37 -27.57 -0.98 8.76
C SER A 37 -26.35 -0.13 9.10
N HIS A 38 -25.76 0.49 8.07
CA HIS A 38 -24.64 1.41 8.22
C HIS A 38 -24.98 2.73 8.94
N ARG A 39 -26.26 2.93 9.30
CA ARG A 39 -26.76 4.08 10.08
C ARG A 39 -27.06 3.75 11.53
N THR A 40 -26.74 2.53 11.96
CA THR A 40 -26.91 2.14 13.36
C THR A 40 -25.73 2.63 14.19
N PRO A 41 -25.92 2.99 15.47
CA PRO A 41 -24.83 3.41 16.35
C PRO A 41 -23.69 2.39 16.43
N GLU A 42 -23.99 1.11 16.28
CA GLU A 42 -22.99 0.04 16.30
C GLU A 42 -22.03 0.13 15.12
N PHE A 43 -22.55 0.30 13.90
CA PHE A 43 -21.70 0.40 12.73
C PHE A 43 -21.05 1.79 12.62
N GLU A 44 -21.74 2.85 13.01
CA GLU A 44 -21.14 4.18 13.13
C GLU A 44 -19.92 4.15 14.07
N GLY A 45 -20.03 3.43 15.19
CA GLY A 45 -18.91 3.20 16.11
C GLY A 45 -17.74 2.44 15.48
N VAL A 46 -18.00 1.48 14.57
CA VAL A 46 -16.93 0.79 13.80
C VAL A 46 -16.17 1.76 12.91
N VAL A 47 -16.88 2.65 12.19
CA VAL A 47 -16.27 3.65 11.30
C VAL A 47 -15.50 4.69 12.10
N GLU A 48 -16.08 5.18 13.20
CA GLU A 48 -15.44 6.17 14.09
C GLU A 48 -14.15 5.60 14.70
N GLU A 49 -14.20 4.37 15.21
CA GLU A 49 -13.03 3.72 15.78
C GLU A 49 -11.96 3.46 14.73
N ALA A 50 -12.31 2.98 13.53
CA ALA A 50 -11.37 2.80 12.44
C ALA A 50 -10.67 4.13 12.10
N GLY A 51 -11.43 5.23 11.99
CA GLY A 51 -10.90 6.56 11.72
C GLY A 51 -9.95 7.04 12.83
N LYS A 52 -10.34 6.85 14.09
CA LYS A 52 -9.52 7.17 15.26
C LYS A 52 -8.21 6.38 15.27
N LEU A 53 -8.26 5.07 15.02
CA LEU A 53 -7.08 4.23 14.96
C LEU A 53 -6.12 4.66 13.84
N VAL A 54 -6.64 5.02 12.66
CA VAL A 54 -5.80 5.58 11.58
C VAL A 54 -5.10 6.86 12.04
N LYS A 55 -5.85 7.78 12.67
CA LYS A 55 -5.30 9.05 13.16
C LYS A 55 -4.24 8.84 14.23
N GLU A 56 -4.48 7.96 15.20
CA GLU A 56 -3.53 7.64 16.27
C GLU A 56 -2.27 6.94 15.75
N LEU A 57 -2.41 5.93 14.88
CA LEU A 57 -1.29 5.11 14.42
C LEU A 57 -0.33 5.87 13.51
N LEU A 58 -0.82 6.83 12.71
CA LEU A 58 0.00 7.67 11.83
C LEU A 58 0.28 9.07 12.39
N ASN A 59 -0.17 9.38 13.62
CA ASN A 59 -0.11 10.73 14.17
C ASN A 59 -0.68 11.79 13.21
N VAL A 60 -1.84 11.50 12.61
CA VAL A 60 -2.49 12.42 11.65
C VAL A 60 -2.83 13.73 12.36
N PRO A 61 -2.35 14.89 11.89
CA PRO A 61 -2.60 16.17 12.55
C PRO A 61 -4.06 16.62 12.37
N ALA A 62 -4.44 17.68 13.10
CA ALA A 62 -5.72 18.34 12.91
C ALA A 62 -5.85 18.93 11.49
N GLY A 63 -7.08 19.10 11.00
CA GLY A 63 -7.35 19.60 9.65
C GLY A 63 -7.25 18.53 8.55
N TYR A 64 -7.32 17.25 8.92
CA TYR A 64 -7.40 16.12 8.01
C TYR A 64 -8.65 15.26 8.24
N SER A 65 -9.24 14.86 7.12
CA SER A 65 -10.30 13.85 7.04
C SER A 65 -9.71 12.49 6.70
N VAL A 66 -10.23 11.45 7.36
CA VAL A 66 -9.95 10.04 7.02
C VAL A 66 -11.21 9.46 6.39
N LEU A 67 -11.11 9.04 5.13
CA LEU A 67 -12.22 8.54 4.33
C LEU A 67 -12.07 7.04 4.07
N PHE A 68 -13.19 6.33 4.13
CA PHE A 68 -13.31 4.89 3.84
C PHE A 68 -14.14 4.69 2.57
N LEU A 69 -13.47 4.46 1.45
CA LEU A 69 -14.06 4.44 0.11
C LEU A 69 -14.00 3.04 -0.52
N GLN A 70 -14.76 2.85 -1.62
CA GLN A 70 -14.65 1.66 -2.48
C GLN A 70 -13.83 1.95 -3.75
N GLY A 71 -13.75 0.98 -4.66
CA GLY A 71 -13.14 1.15 -5.99
C GLY A 71 -11.62 0.96 -6.07
N GLY A 72 -10.94 0.81 -4.93
CA GLY A 72 -9.49 0.59 -4.86
C GLY A 72 -8.66 1.82 -5.23
N ALA A 73 -7.34 1.66 -5.16
CA ALA A 73 -6.38 2.71 -5.54
C ALA A 73 -6.53 3.17 -7.00
N SER A 74 -6.94 2.27 -7.91
CA SER A 74 -7.17 2.63 -9.32
C SER A 74 -8.26 3.68 -9.48
N LEU A 75 -9.33 3.66 -8.67
CA LEU A 75 -10.35 4.72 -8.71
C LEU A 75 -9.77 6.05 -8.21
N GLN A 76 -8.81 6.01 -7.28
CA GLN A 76 -8.12 7.22 -6.79
C GLN A 76 -7.27 7.88 -7.87
N PHE A 77 -6.75 7.11 -8.85
CA PHE A 77 -6.06 7.69 -10.01
C PHE A 77 -6.96 8.65 -10.81
N ALA A 78 -8.28 8.45 -10.78
CA ALA A 78 -9.26 9.35 -11.40
C ALA A 78 -9.83 10.38 -10.39
N MET A 79 -10.13 9.97 -9.15
CA MET A 79 -10.71 10.88 -8.15
C MET A 79 -9.73 12.00 -7.75
N VAL A 80 -8.43 11.72 -7.62
CA VAL A 80 -7.42 12.74 -7.30
C VAL A 80 -7.47 13.90 -8.29
N PRO A 81 -7.30 13.72 -9.62
CA PRO A 81 -7.38 14.83 -10.55
C PRO A 81 -8.76 15.47 -10.63
N MET A 82 -9.86 14.71 -10.50
CA MET A 82 -11.20 15.33 -10.43
C MET A 82 -11.31 16.35 -9.28
N ASN A 83 -10.75 16.02 -8.12
CA ASN A 83 -10.87 16.83 -6.92
C ASN A 83 -9.80 17.91 -6.77
N LEU A 84 -8.61 17.73 -7.35
CA LEU A 84 -7.45 18.60 -7.11
C LEU A 84 -6.88 19.29 -8.35
N LEU A 85 -7.23 18.87 -9.58
CA LEU A 85 -6.69 19.46 -10.81
C LEU A 85 -7.72 20.39 -11.47
N PRO A 86 -7.59 21.72 -11.43
CA PRO A 86 -8.49 22.60 -12.19
C PRO A 86 -8.42 22.34 -13.70
N GLU A 87 -9.46 22.75 -14.44
CA GLU A 87 -9.49 22.58 -15.90
C GLU A 87 -8.32 23.32 -16.58
N GLY A 88 -7.70 22.66 -17.56
CA GLY A 88 -6.55 23.20 -18.31
C GLY A 88 -5.22 23.26 -17.54
N GLN A 89 -5.18 22.82 -16.27
CA GLN A 89 -3.94 22.81 -15.47
C GLN A 89 -3.12 21.53 -15.63
N THR A 90 -1.92 21.58 -15.06
CA THR A 90 -0.92 20.52 -15.08
C THR A 90 -0.69 19.98 -13.67
N ALA A 91 -0.55 18.66 -13.53
CA ALA A 91 -0.08 18.02 -12.32
C ALA A 91 1.26 17.31 -12.58
N SER A 92 2.16 17.39 -11.60
CA SER A 92 3.49 16.78 -11.68
C SER A 92 3.48 15.36 -11.14
N TYR A 93 4.20 14.44 -11.79
CA TYR A 93 4.28 13.03 -11.44
C TYR A 93 5.70 12.52 -11.44
N LEU A 94 6.03 11.69 -10.47
CA LEU A 94 7.26 10.90 -10.44
C LEU A 94 6.99 9.48 -10.97
N GLU A 95 7.54 9.13 -12.14
CA GLU A 95 7.30 7.83 -12.79
C GLU A 95 8.30 6.76 -12.29
N THR A 96 7.97 6.10 -11.18
CA THR A 96 8.84 5.09 -10.54
C THR A 96 8.37 3.64 -10.71
N GLY A 97 7.32 3.40 -11.49
CA GLY A 97 6.84 2.05 -11.74
C GLY A 97 5.47 1.97 -12.41
N VAL A 98 4.89 0.77 -12.40
CA VAL A 98 3.60 0.47 -13.05
C VAL A 98 2.46 1.24 -12.42
N TRP A 99 2.47 1.45 -11.10
CA TRP A 99 1.40 2.15 -10.38
C TRP A 99 1.42 3.64 -10.71
N ALA A 100 2.59 4.29 -10.64
CA ALA A 100 2.79 5.65 -11.11
C ALA A 100 2.40 5.83 -12.59
N ASN A 101 2.83 4.92 -13.48
CA ASN A 101 2.44 4.98 -14.89
C ASN A 101 0.93 4.89 -15.12
N LYS A 102 0.20 4.11 -14.31
CA LYS A 102 -1.27 4.05 -14.39
C LYS A 102 -1.90 5.35 -13.92
N ALA A 103 -1.42 5.96 -12.84
CA ALA A 103 -1.89 7.26 -12.39
C ALA A 103 -1.63 8.38 -13.44
N ILE A 104 -0.45 8.37 -14.07
CA ILE A 104 -0.07 9.29 -15.17
C ILE A 104 -0.96 9.11 -16.40
N LYS A 105 -1.41 7.89 -16.70
CA LYS A 105 -2.34 7.67 -17.81
C LYS A 105 -3.74 8.18 -17.48
N GLU A 106 -4.18 8.04 -16.24
CA GLU A 106 -5.52 8.41 -15.83
C GLU A 106 -5.71 9.94 -15.80
N VAL A 107 -4.70 10.69 -15.34
CA VAL A 107 -4.76 12.16 -15.28
C VAL A 107 -4.89 12.81 -16.65
N ALA A 108 -4.42 12.17 -17.71
CA ALA A 108 -4.53 12.65 -19.09
C ALA A 108 -6.00 12.82 -19.56
N ASN A 109 -6.96 12.18 -18.87
CA ASN A 109 -8.39 12.37 -19.13
C ASN A 109 -8.95 13.68 -18.51
N PHE A 110 -8.18 14.33 -17.63
CA PHE A 110 -8.64 15.49 -16.86
C PHE A 110 -7.79 16.74 -17.11
N GLY A 111 -6.49 16.57 -17.38
CA GLY A 111 -5.57 17.66 -17.69
C GLY A 111 -4.20 17.14 -18.12
N THR A 112 -3.15 17.91 -17.87
CA THR A 112 -1.81 17.58 -18.36
C THR A 112 -0.98 16.88 -17.28
N ALA A 113 -0.32 15.77 -17.64
CA ALA A 113 0.69 15.14 -16.80
C ALA A 113 2.08 15.71 -17.13
N ASN A 114 2.75 16.31 -16.15
CA ASN A 114 4.16 16.64 -16.24
C ASN A 114 5.00 15.58 -15.51
N ILE A 115 5.75 14.76 -16.26
CA ILE A 115 6.62 13.74 -15.67
C ILE A 115 7.94 14.40 -15.28
N VAL A 116 8.13 14.68 -13.99
CA VAL A 116 9.30 15.44 -13.49
C VAL A 116 10.58 14.60 -13.47
N ALA A 117 10.43 13.28 -13.30
CA ALA A 117 11.49 12.29 -13.48
C ALA A 117 10.91 10.89 -13.68
N SER A 118 11.72 10.01 -14.26
CA SER A 118 11.35 8.62 -14.53
C SER A 118 12.56 7.70 -14.43
N SER A 119 12.39 6.52 -13.81
CA SER A 119 13.38 5.43 -13.86
C SER A 119 13.02 4.35 -14.89
N LYS A 120 12.05 4.63 -15.78
CA LYS A 120 11.55 3.68 -16.79
C LYS A 120 12.62 3.15 -17.73
N SER A 121 13.55 4.00 -18.17
CA SER A 121 14.66 3.60 -19.05
C SER A 121 15.57 2.56 -18.41
N SER A 122 15.60 2.50 -17.09
CA SER A 122 16.33 1.50 -16.30
C SER A 122 15.43 0.41 -15.75
N ASN A 123 14.24 0.18 -16.34
CA ASN A 123 13.25 -0.79 -15.87
C ASN A 123 12.84 -0.58 -14.40
N TYR A 124 12.81 0.68 -13.95
CA TYR A 124 12.39 1.09 -12.60
C TYR A 124 13.22 0.51 -11.44
N THR A 125 14.50 0.24 -11.68
CA THR A 125 15.41 -0.37 -10.69
C THR A 125 15.88 0.60 -9.60
N PHE A 126 15.50 1.88 -9.66
CA PHE A 126 15.81 2.90 -8.65
C PHE A 126 14.70 3.96 -8.59
N VAL A 127 14.73 4.80 -7.56
CA VAL A 127 13.86 5.99 -7.39
C VAL A 127 14.67 7.23 -7.79
N PRO A 128 14.26 8.01 -8.82
CA PRO A 128 14.96 9.24 -9.17
C PRO A 128 14.97 10.22 -8.00
N LYS A 129 16.09 10.94 -7.83
CA LYS A 129 16.31 11.90 -6.73
C LYS A 129 16.57 13.33 -7.22
N GLU A 130 17.01 13.46 -8.46
CA GLU A 130 17.35 14.74 -9.09
C GLU A 130 16.21 15.19 -10.01
N TYR A 131 15.31 16.00 -9.47
CA TYR A 131 14.23 16.64 -10.23
C TYR A 131 13.71 17.87 -9.49
N SER A 132 13.04 18.77 -10.20
CA SER A 132 12.32 19.90 -9.63
C SER A 132 10.83 19.77 -9.91
N ILE A 133 10.02 20.23 -8.95
CA ILE A 133 8.57 20.31 -9.10
C ILE A 133 8.23 21.76 -9.46
N PRO A 134 7.61 22.03 -10.62
CA PRO A 134 7.20 23.38 -10.97
C PRO A 134 6.19 23.95 -9.97
N GLU A 135 6.41 25.18 -9.50
CA GLU A 135 5.58 25.84 -8.49
C GLU A 135 4.13 26.11 -8.96
N ASP A 136 3.88 26.07 -10.27
CA ASP A 136 2.57 26.23 -10.90
C ASP A 136 1.81 24.90 -11.11
N SER A 137 2.39 23.77 -10.67
CA SER A 137 1.70 22.48 -10.69
C SER A 137 0.56 22.46 -9.69
N ALA A 138 -0.59 21.89 -10.08
CA ALA A 138 -1.76 21.77 -9.19
C ALA A 138 -1.48 20.84 -8.00
N TYR A 139 -0.73 19.76 -8.23
CA TYR A 139 -0.19 18.87 -7.19
C TYR A 139 1.03 18.10 -7.74
N PHE A 140 1.79 17.50 -6.83
CA PHE A 140 2.81 16.50 -7.12
C PHE A 140 2.33 15.12 -6.68
N HIS A 141 2.37 14.12 -7.56
CA HIS A 141 1.99 12.74 -7.26
C HIS A 141 3.20 11.81 -7.25
N CYS A 142 3.30 10.99 -6.22
CA CYS A 142 4.29 9.93 -6.11
C CYS A 142 3.68 8.60 -5.63
N THR A 143 4.40 7.51 -5.87
CA THR A 143 4.12 6.18 -5.30
C THR A 143 5.24 5.86 -4.32
N SER A 144 4.92 5.70 -3.04
CA SER A 144 5.95 5.49 -2.00
C SER A 144 6.60 4.11 -2.09
N ASN A 145 5.87 3.09 -2.56
CA ASN A 145 6.40 1.74 -2.69
C ASN A 145 5.93 1.02 -3.97
N ASN A 146 6.87 0.62 -4.82
CA ASN A 146 6.65 -0.05 -6.09
C ASN A 146 6.69 -1.57 -5.96
N THR A 147 5.53 -2.18 -5.68
CA THR A 147 5.44 -3.63 -5.40
C THR A 147 5.95 -4.55 -6.50
N ILE A 148 6.04 -4.11 -7.76
CA ILE A 148 6.49 -4.94 -8.88
C ILE A 148 8.01 -4.93 -8.99
N TYR A 149 8.64 -3.79 -8.74
CA TYR A 149 10.07 -3.56 -8.95
C TYR A 149 10.89 -3.63 -7.67
N GLY A 150 10.21 -3.62 -6.51
CA GLY A 150 10.83 -3.73 -5.20
C GLY A 150 11.61 -2.47 -4.83
N THR A 151 11.12 -1.31 -5.24
CA THR A 151 11.68 0.00 -4.84
C THR A 151 10.77 0.73 -3.86
N GLU A 152 11.34 1.40 -2.87
CA GLU A 152 10.64 2.21 -1.86
C GLU A 152 11.30 3.60 -1.76
N MET A 153 10.47 4.64 -1.70
CA MET A 153 10.87 6.02 -1.55
C MET A 153 10.89 6.37 -0.06
N PHE A 154 12.05 6.73 0.50
CA PHE A 154 12.21 7.00 1.94
C PHE A 154 12.08 8.48 2.33
N SER A 155 12.22 9.40 1.38
CA SER A 155 12.14 10.84 1.61
C SER A 155 11.29 11.49 0.54
N LEU A 156 10.54 12.53 0.91
CA LEU A 156 9.85 13.41 -0.03
C LEU A 156 10.78 14.53 -0.53
N PRO A 157 10.57 15.04 -1.75
CA PRO A 157 11.19 16.29 -2.18
C PRO A 157 10.58 17.47 -1.43
N GLU A 158 11.35 18.52 -1.19
CA GLU A 158 10.81 19.80 -0.71
C GLU A 158 9.98 20.47 -1.81
N THR A 159 8.75 20.87 -1.48
CA THR A 159 7.85 21.55 -2.42
C THR A 159 6.79 22.36 -1.69
N LYS A 160 6.29 23.42 -2.33
CA LYS A 160 5.12 24.20 -1.87
C LYS A 160 3.81 23.71 -2.50
N VAL A 161 3.91 22.85 -3.51
CA VAL A 161 2.78 22.28 -4.24
C VAL A 161 2.19 21.12 -3.42
N PRO A 162 0.85 20.94 -3.38
CA PRO A 162 0.24 19.83 -2.66
C PRO A 162 0.83 18.46 -3.04
N VAL A 163 1.13 17.62 -2.05
CA VAL A 163 1.72 16.29 -2.24
C VAL A 163 0.65 15.21 -2.13
N VAL A 164 0.52 14.41 -3.19
CA VAL A 164 -0.37 13.25 -3.27
C VAL A 164 0.45 11.96 -3.31
N CYS A 165 0.16 11.00 -2.44
CA CYS A 165 0.92 9.75 -2.35
C CYS A 165 0.03 8.50 -2.42
N ASP A 166 0.36 7.58 -3.35
CA ASP A 166 -0.09 6.19 -3.27
C ASP A 166 0.79 5.44 -2.27
N MET A 167 0.22 5.12 -1.10
CA MET A 167 0.85 4.33 -0.04
C MET A 167 0.22 2.94 0.10
N SER A 168 -0.41 2.43 -0.96
CA SER A 168 -1.17 1.17 -0.85
C SER A 168 -0.39 0.03 -0.22
N SER A 169 0.91 -0.09 -0.52
CA SER A 169 1.74 -1.24 -0.11
C SER A 169 2.51 -1.08 1.19
N ASP A 170 2.64 0.14 1.70
CA ASP A 170 3.55 0.49 2.77
C ASP A 170 2.93 1.45 3.80
N ILE A 171 1.67 1.86 3.63
CA ILE A 171 0.91 2.56 4.67
C ILE A 171 0.96 1.75 5.97
N MET A 172 1.19 2.41 7.11
CA MET A 172 1.35 1.76 8.42
C MET A 172 2.57 0.82 8.56
N SER A 173 3.50 0.80 7.61
CA SER A 173 4.71 -0.07 7.72
C SER A 173 5.90 0.60 8.39
N ARG A 174 5.89 1.94 8.45
CA ARG A 174 6.96 2.81 8.94
C ARG A 174 6.39 4.11 9.49
N VAL A 175 7.11 4.76 10.39
CA VAL A 175 6.76 6.12 10.83
C VAL A 175 6.91 7.08 9.64
N ILE A 176 5.89 7.91 9.44
CA ILE A 176 5.88 8.99 8.46
C ILE A 176 5.42 10.27 9.14
N ASP A 177 5.81 11.42 8.60
CA ASP A 177 5.20 12.70 8.94
C ASP A 177 4.04 12.97 7.98
N VAL A 178 2.81 12.76 8.44
CA VAL A 178 1.60 12.98 7.62
C VAL A 178 1.46 14.44 7.20
N ALA A 179 2.02 15.40 7.95
CA ALA A 179 1.93 16.82 7.62
C ALA A 179 2.61 17.20 6.29
N GLN A 180 3.57 16.37 5.83
CA GLN A 180 4.24 16.54 4.54
C GLN A 180 3.38 16.12 3.34
N TYR A 181 2.21 15.54 3.57
CA TYR A 181 1.29 15.07 2.54
C TYR A 181 -0.04 15.83 2.62
N ASP A 182 -0.60 16.18 1.47
CA ASP A 182 -1.92 16.81 1.38
C ASP A 182 -3.00 15.77 1.11
N LEU A 183 -2.64 14.69 0.42
CA LEU A 183 -3.50 13.52 0.22
C LEU A 183 -2.67 12.22 0.21
N ILE A 184 -3.02 11.29 1.09
CA ILE A 184 -2.53 9.90 1.05
C ILE A 184 -3.71 9.01 0.66
N TYR A 185 -3.50 8.05 -0.24
CA TYR A 185 -4.47 6.97 -0.44
C TYR A 185 -3.81 5.60 -0.42
N ALA A 186 -4.59 4.61 0.01
CA ALA A 186 -4.14 3.23 0.08
C ALA A 186 -5.30 2.25 -0.16
N GLY A 187 -5.17 1.39 -1.17
CA GLY A 187 -6.01 0.20 -1.27
C GLY A 187 -5.69 -0.77 -0.14
N ALA A 188 -6.69 -1.21 0.62
CA ALA A 188 -6.47 -1.91 1.88
C ALA A 188 -5.79 -3.28 1.74
N GLN A 189 -5.96 -3.95 0.59
CA GLN A 189 -5.60 -5.35 0.33
C GLN A 189 -4.11 -5.70 0.38
N LYS A 190 -3.23 -4.74 0.67
CA LYS A 190 -1.78 -4.97 0.73
C LYS A 190 -1.25 -4.94 2.15
N ASN A 191 -1.65 -4.01 3.01
CA ASN A 191 -1.05 -3.91 4.35
C ASN A 191 -2.05 -3.72 5.50
N ILE A 192 -3.28 -3.25 5.24
CA ILE A 192 -4.18 -2.78 6.29
C ILE A 192 -5.51 -3.53 6.38
N GLY A 193 -5.90 -4.32 5.37
CA GLY A 193 -7.17 -5.04 5.42
C GLY A 193 -7.45 -5.88 4.17
N PRO A 194 -8.69 -6.35 4.01
CA PRO A 194 -9.10 -7.10 2.82
C PRO A 194 -9.31 -6.19 1.61
N ALA A 195 -9.40 -6.78 0.42
CA ALA A 195 -9.86 -6.06 -0.77
C ALA A 195 -11.30 -5.55 -0.60
N GLY A 196 -11.61 -4.45 -1.30
CA GLY A 196 -12.92 -3.79 -1.25
C GLY A 196 -12.95 -2.47 -0.47
N LEU A 197 -11.88 -2.15 0.27
CA LEU A 197 -11.71 -0.88 0.96
C LEU A 197 -10.52 -0.08 0.41
N THR A 198 -10.69 1.23 0.31
CA THR A 198 -9.64 2.23 0.10
C THR A 198 -9.68 3.21 1.26
N VAL A 199 -8.55 3.48 1.89
CA VAL A 199 -8.42 4.56 2.87
C VAL A 199 -7.84 5.78 2.16
N VAL A 200 -8.42 6.96 2.42
CA VAL A 200 -7.88 8.26 1.99
C VAL A 200 -7.68 9.13 3.22
N ILE A 201 -6.52 9.76 3.35
CA ILE A 201 -6.24 10.77 4.37
C ILE A 201 -5.99 12.07 3.61
N VAL A 202 -6.84 13.07 3.80
CA VAL A 202 -6.83 14.29 2.97
C VAL A 202 -6.95 15.53 3.84
N LYS A 203 -6.15 16.57 3.54
CA LYS A 203 -6.28 17.88 4.18
C LYS A 203 -7.64 18.49 3.83
N ASP A 204 -8.35 18.96 4.85
CA ASP A 204 -9.68 19.55 4.66
C ASP A 204 -9.61 20.82 3.79
N GLU A 205 -8.52 21.59 3.92
CA GLU A 205 -8.35 22.85 3.21
C GLU A 205 -8.22 22.72 1.69
N ILE A 206 -7.85 21.55 1.15
CA ILE A 206 -7.72 21.36 -0.31
C ILE A 206 -9.02 20.89 -0.98
N LEU A 207 -10.05 20.57 -0.20
CA LEU A 207 -11.32 20.05 -0.69
C LEU A 207 -12.19 21.12 -1.36
N GLY A 208 -12.90 20.75 -2.43
CA GLY A 208 -13.86 21.61 -3.12
C GLY A 208 -13.24 22.76 -3.92
N LYS A 209 -11.93 22.70 -4.23
CA LYS A 209 -11.18 23.79 -4.88
C LYS A 209 -10.86 23.56 -6.36
N SER A 210 -11.13 22.38 -6.95
CA SER A 210 -10.83 22.16 -8.38
C SER A 210 -11.70 22.97 -9.35
N GLY A 211 -12.86 23.46 -8.91
CA GLY A 211 -13.83 24.15 -9.77
C GLY A 211 -14.55 23.26 -10.77
N ARG A 212 -14.26 21.95 -10.78
CA ARG A 212 -14.93 20.98 -11.65
C ARG A 212 -16.31 20.62 -11.13
N LYS A 213 -17.20 20.27 -12.06
CA LYS A 213 -18.44 19.56 -11.72
C LYS A 213 -18.12 18.08 -11.50
N ILE A 214 -18.13 17.65 -10.24
CA ILE A 214 -17.81 16.27 -9.84
C ILE A 214 -19.11 15.55 -9.44
N PRO A 215 -19.39 14.34 -9.96
CA PRO A 215 -20.47 13.51 -9.43
C PRO A 215 -20.26 13.22 -7.94
N SER A 216 -21.31 13.28 -7.11
CA SER A 216 -21.19 13.19 -5.64
C SER A 216 -20.41 11.98 -5.12
N MET A 217 -20.53 10.81 -5.78
CA MET A 217 -19.78 9.60 -5.40
C MET A 217 -18.26 9.70 -5.63
N LEU A 218 -17.81 10.65 -6.44
CA LEU A 218 -16.41 10.88 -6.80
C LEU A 218 -15.85 12.14 -6.12
N ASP A 219 -16.62 12.84 -5.30
CA ASP A 219 -16.23 14.07 -4.60
C ASP A 219 -15.80 13.76 -3.16
N TYR A 220 -14.54 14.05 -2.83
CA TYR A 220 -14.01 13.81 -1.47
C TYR A 220 -14.70 14.68 -0.42
N LYS A 221 -15.14 15.88 -0.77
CA LYS A 221 -15.85 16.77 0.16
C LYS A 221 -17.17 16.15 0.61
N VAL A 222 -17.92 15.56 -0.34
CA VAL A 222 -19.18 14.86 -0.04
C VAL A 222 -18.93 13.66 0.89
N HIS A 223 -17.86 12.89 0.64
CA HIS A 223 -17.50 11.78 1.52
C HIS A 223 -17.06 12.24 2.92
N ALA A 224 -16.32 13.35 3.02
CA ALA A 224 -15.91 13.93 4.30
C ALA A 224 -17.12 14.41 5.11
N GLU A 225 -18.03 15.18 4.50
CA GLU A 225 -19.25 15.67 5.12
C GLU A 225 -20.19 14.53 5.55
N GLY A 226 -20.22 13.44 4.77
CA GLY A 226 -21.01 12.23 5.06
C GLY A 226 -20.33 11.23 6.00
N GLY A 227 -19.13 11.51 6.54
CA GLY A 227 -18.41 10.59 7.42
C GLY A 227 -18.07 9.25 6.76
N SER A 228 -17.74 9.25 5.46
CA SER A 228 -17.58 8.04 4.60
C SER A 228 -18.83 7.20 4.39
N MET A 229 -19.98 7.71 4.83
CA MET A 229 -21.26 7.02 4.74
C MET A 229 -22.24 7.88 3.92
N TYR A 230 -21.80 8.49 2.82
CA TYR A 230 -22.71 9.18 1.91
C TYR A 230 -23.70 8.17 1.29
N ASN A 231 -23.19 7.02 0.82
CA ASN A 231 -23.95 5.84 0.44
C ASN A 231 -23.61 4.66 1.37
N THR A 232 -24.12 3.46 1.06
CA THR A 232 -23.75 2.24 1.78
C THR A 232 -22.25 1.93 1.60
N PRO A 233 -21.44 1.97 2.68
CA PRO A 233 -20.01 1.71 2.62
C PRO A 233 -19.70 0.20 2.57
N PRO A 234 -18.44 -0.23 2.33
CA PRO A 234 -18.06 -1.65 2.37
C PRO A 234 -17.95 -2.13 3.82
N VAL A 235 -19.12 -2.33 4.45
CA VAL A 235 -19.31 -2.63 5.89
C VAL A 235 -18.30 -3.63 6.43
N PHE A 236 -18.24 -4.82 5.84
CA PHE A 236 -17.34 -5.88 6.30
C PHE A 236 -15.86 -5.53 6.11
N SER A 237 -15.48 -4.90 5.00
CA SER A 237 -14.08 -4.53 4.75
C SER A 237 -13.59 -3.45 5.74
N ILE A 238 -14.44 -2.49 6.11
CA ILE A 238 -14.13 -1.50 7.16
C ILE A 238 -13.96 -2.20 8.51
N TYR A 239 -14.88 -3.10 8.86
CA TYR A 239 -14.80 -3.85 10.12
C TYR A 239 -13.49 -4.66 10.23
N VAL A 240 -13.12 -5.41 9.19
CA VAL A 240 -11.87 -6.20 9.19
C VAL A 240 -10.64 -5.30 9.24
N ALA A 241 -10.64 -4.15 8.53
CA ALA A 241 -9.55 -3.18 8.62
C ALA A 241 -9.42 -2.60 10.03
N MET A 242 -10.53 -2.25 10.69
CA MET A 242 -10.56 -1.82 12.09
C MET A 242 -9.91 -2.87 13.02
N LEU A 243 -10.27 -4.14 12.88
CA LEU A 243 -9.66 -5.23 13.65
C LEU A 243 -8.15 -5.35 13.43
N ASN A 244 -7.69 -5.20 12.18
CA ASN A 244 -6.26 -5.23 11.87
C ASN A 244 -5.51 -4.00 12.43
N LEU A 245 -6.14 -2.83 12.45
CA LEU A 245 -5.58 -1.63 13.10
C LEU A 245 -5.51 -1.80 14.63
N ARG A 246 -6.51 -2.44 15.26
CA ARG A 246 -6.44 -2.82 16.69
C ARG A 246 -5.26 -3.74 16.97
N TRP A 247 -5.05 -4.76 16.14
CA TRP A 247 -3.88 -5.65 16.22
C TRP A 247 -2.58 -4.86 16.10
N LEU A 248 -2.45 -3.99 15.09
CA LEU A 248 -1.24 -3.18 14.93
C LEU A 248 -0.98 -2.31 16.15
N LYS A 249 -2.02 -1.70 16.73
CA LYS A 249 -1.91 -0.93 17.97
C LYS A 249 -1.47 -1.80 19.15
N SER A 250 -2.00 -3.03 19.28
CA SER A 250 -1.61 -3.95 20.37
C SER A 250 -0.16 -4.44 20.24
N LYS A 251 0.41 -4.40 19.03
CA LYS A 251 1.84 -4.67 18.76
C LYS A 251 2.78 -3.52 19.14
N GLY A 252 2.26 -2.40 19.66
CA GLY A 252 3.04 -1.19 19.96
C GLY A 252 2.99 -0.14 18.85
N GLY A 253 2.12 -0.32 17.85
CA GLY A 253 1.90 0.64 16.77
C GLY A 253 2.98 0.64 15.70
N VAL A 254 2.98 1.70 14.89
CA VAL A 254 3.80 1.80 13.67
C VAL A 254 5.30 1.80 13.97
N ALA A 255 5.74 2.45 15.06
CA ALA A 255 7.15 2.49 15.42
C ALA A 255 7.73 1.10 15.77
N GLU A 256 6.94 0.22 16.38
CA GLU A 256 7.39 -1.13 16.72
C GLU A 256 7.34 -2.05 15.49
N ILE A 257 6.28 -1.99 14.68
CA ILE A 257 6.21 -2.83 13.47
C ILE A 257 7.30 -2.45 12.45
N GLU A 258 7.71 -1.19 12.41
CA GLU A 258 8.81 -0.74 11.54
C GLU A 258 10.11 -1.48 11.85
N LYS A 259 10.44 -1.70 13.13
CA LYS A 259 11.64 -2.44 13.53
C LYS A 259 11.59 -3.87 13.00
N GLU A 260 10.45 -4.53 13.11
CA GLU A 260 10.25 -5.90 12.59
C GLU A 260 10.35 -5.92 11.06
N ASN A 261 9.76 -4.94 10.38
CA ASN A 261 9.83 -4.80 8.92
C ASN A 261 11.27 -4.59 8.43
N ILE A 262 12.06 -3.75 9.11
CA ILE A 262 13.49 -3.57 8.85
C ILE A 262 14.24 -4.89 9.06
N ALA A 263 13.97 -5.61 10.15
CA ALA A 263 14.62 -6.89 10.44
C ALA A 263 14.32 -7.95 9.36
N LYS A 264 13.05 -8.09 8.95
CA LYS A 264 12.62 -8.97 7.85
C LYS A 264 13.36 -8.66 6.55
N ALA A 265 13.33 -7.39 6.13
CA ALA A 265 13.98 -6.95 4.90
C ALA A 265 15.49 -7.18 4.95
N LYS A 266 16.15 -6.80 6.05
CA LYS A 266 17.59 -7.00 6.24
C LYS A 266 17.97 -8.47 6.16
N ALA A 267 17.23 -9.35 6.82
CA ALA A 267 17.50 -10.78 6.82
C ALA A 267 17.45 -11.35 5.39
N LEU A 268 16.38 -11.06 4.64
CA LEU A 268 16.22 -11.58 3.29
C LEU A 268 17.23 -10.98 2.30
N TYR A 269 17.46 -9.67 2.35
CA TYR A 269 18.47 -9.05 1.48
C TYR A 269 19.89 -9.54 1.79
N THR A 270 20.22 -9.80 3.06
CA THR A 270 21.52 -10.39 3.43
C THR A 270 21.69 -11.78 2.81
N GLU A 271 20.64 -12.60 2.79
CA GLU A 271 20.67 -13.89 2.10
C GLU A 271 20.83 -13.72 0.60
N ILE A 272 20.05 -12.83 -0.03
CA ILE A 272 20.13 -12.57 -1.47
C ILE A 272 21.54 -12.12 -1.88
N ASP A 273 22.15 -11.21 -1.11
CA ASP A 273 23.45 -10.63 -1.49
C ASP A 273 24.63 -11.59 -1.30
N ARG A 274 24.52 -12.57 -0.39
CA ARG A 274 25.58 -13.57 -0.14
C ARG A 274 25.42 -14.85 -0.96
N ASN A 275 24.22 -15.15 -1.43
CA ASN A 275 23.90 -16.43 -2.06
C ASN A 275 24.20 -16.37 -3.57
N PRO A 276 25.09 -17.23 -4.10
CA PRO A 276 25.55 -17.13 -5.49
C PRO A 276 24.46 -17.45 -6.53
N LEU A 277 23.32 -18.00 -6.12
CA LEU A 277 22.23 -18.31 -7.04
C LEU A 277 21.25 -17.15 -7.25
N PHE A 278 21.24 -16.15 -6.37
CA PHE A 278 20.22 -15.11 -6.36
C PHE A 278 20.83 -13.71 -6.49
N LYS A 279 20.04 -12.78 -7.03
CA LYS A 279 20.42 -11.38 -7.15
C LYS A 279 19.22 -10.45 -7.02
N GLY A 280 19.37 -9.39 -6.22
CA GLY A 280 18.36 -8.34 -6.09
C GLY A 280 18.19 -7.51 -7.37
N THR A 281 16.97 -7.03 -7.65
CA THR A 281 16.67 -6.33 -8.92
C THR A 281 16.81 -4.81 -8.88
N CYS A 282 17.02 -4.21 -7.70
CA CYS A 282 17.03 -2.76 -7.52
C CYS A 282 18.30 -2.25 -6.84
N ALA A 283 18.55 -0.93 -7.00
CA ALA A 283 19.60 -0.20 -6.31
C ALA A 283 19.46 -0.37 -4.79
N VAL A 284 20.57 -0.58 -4.10
CA VAL A 284 20.60 -1.02 -2.69
C VAL A 284 19.90 -0.02 -1.78
N GLU A 285 20.11 1.26 -2.03
CA GLU A 285 19.56 2.38 -1.26
C GLU A 285 18.06 2.59 -1.45
N ASP A 286 17.47 2.04 -2.51
CA ASP A 286 16.05 2.18 -2.83
C ASP A 286 15.28 0.87 -2.61
N ARG A 287 15.91 -0.14 -2.01
CA ARG A 287 15.32 -1.46 -1.74
C ARG A 287 14.07 -1.36 -0.86
N SER A 288 12.96 -1.90 -1.37
CA SER A 288 11.71 -1.98 -0.62
C SER A 288 11.81 -2.92 0.56
N ARG A 289 11.34 -2.46 1.73
CA ARG A 289 11.19 -3.31 2.91
C ARG A 289 9.95 -4.20 2.83
N MET A 290 8.98 -3.84 1.99
CA MET A 290 7.69 -4.52 1.87
C MET A 290 7.69 -5.58 0.77
N ASN A 291 8.34 -5.32 -0.37
CA ASN A 291 8.32 -6.21 -1.53
C ASN A 291 9.75 -6.42 -2.05
N VAL A 292 10.36 -7.52 -1.64
CA VAL A 292 11.72 -7.86 -2.05
C VAL A 292 11.68 -8.61 -3.36
N CYS A 293 12.16 -7.98 -4.44
CA CYS A 293 12.27 -8.57 -5.76
C CYS A 293 13.70 -9.06 -6.02
N PHE A 294 13.82 -10.30 -6.51
CA PHE A 294 15.09 -10.95 -6.80
C PHE A 294 14.92 -11.98 -7.92
N VAL A 295 15.99 -12.24 -8.65
CA VAL A 295 16.06 -13.19 -9.76
C VAL A 295 17.09 -14.26 -9.46
N MET A 296 17.13 -15.33 -10.26
CA MET A 296 18.28 -16.24 -10.24
C MET A 296 19.37 -15.77 -11.20
N GLU A 297 20.63 -16.00 -10.84
CA GLU A 297 21.76 -15.79 -11.74
C GLU A 297 21.70 -16.76 -12.94
N ASN A 298 21.21 -17.99 -12.72
CA ASN A 298 20.86 -18.93 -13.79
C ASN A 298 19.32 -19.06 -13.94
N PRO A 299 18.72 -18.50 -15.01
CA PRO A 299 17.28 -18.57 -15.24
C PRO A 299 16.70 -20.00 -15.34
N GLU A 300 17.50 -21.00 -15.71
CA GLU A 300 17.03 -22.39 -15.79
C GLU A 300 16.64 -22.97 -14.42
N LEU A 301 17.21 -22.41 -13.34
CA LEU A 301 16.92 -22.82 -11.98
C LEU A 301 15.66 -22.16 -11.40
N GLU A 302 15.07 -21.15 -12.07
CA GLU A 302 13.92 -20.41 -11.54
C GLU A 302 12.70 -21.33 -11.29
N LYS A 303 12.36 -22.15 -12.28
CA LYS A 303 11.23 -23.10 -12.17
C LYS A 303 11.51 -24.20 -11.13
N PRO A 304 12.68 -24.86 -11.11
CA PRO A 304 13.07 -25.77 -10.04
C PRO A 304 12.96 -25.15 -8.64
N PHE A 305 13.50 -23.95 -8.41
CA PHE A 305 13.45 -23.30 -7.10
C PHE A 305 12.01 -22.95 -6.70
N LEU A 306 11.22 -22.39 -7.62
CA LEU A 306 9.81 -22.07 -7.33
C LEU A 306 9.05 -23.32 -6.88
N LYS A 307 9.18 -24.41 -7.63
CA LYS A 307 8.54 -25.70 -7.30
C LYS A 307 9.01 -26.21 -5.95
N PHE A 308 10.32 -26.16 -5.68
CA PHE A 308 10.88 -26.58 -4.40
C PHE A 308 10.33 -25.75 -3.24
N ALA A 309 10.23 -24.43 -3.39
CA ALA A 309 9.66 -23.55 -2.38
C ALA A 309 8.17 -23.85 -2.12
N GLU A 310 7.39 -24.04 -3.20
CA GLU A 310 5.95 -24.38 -3.13
C GLU A 310 5.71 -25.74 -2.43
N GLU A 311 6.50 -26.76 -2.77
CA GLU A 311 6.44 -28.08 -2.12
C GLU A 311 6.78 -28.02 -0.62
N ASN A 312 7.52 -27.00 -0.18
CA ASN A 312 7.87 -26.75 1.22
C ASN A 312 7.01 -25.66 1.87
N GLY A 313 5.86 -25.34 1.28
CA GLY A 313 4.83 -24.50 1.89
C GLY A 313 5.03 -23.00 1.73
N ILE A 314 5.96 -22.54 0.89
CA ILE A 314 6.07 -21.13 0.49
C ILE A 314 5.08 -20.84 -0.64
N GLU A 315 4.22 -19.86 -0.46
CA GLU A 315 3.22 -19.46 -1.45
C GLU A 315 3.41 -18.01 -1.88
N GLY A 316 3.08 -17.70 -3.14
CA GLY A 316 2.96 -16.32 -3.62
C GLY A 316 4.28 -15.61 -3.93
N ILE A 317 5.41 -16.33 -4.03
CA ILE A 317 6.72 -15.72 -4.34
C ILE A 317 7.01 -15.57 -5.83
N LYS A 318 6.16 -16.07 -6.72
CA LYS A 318 6.35 -15.91 -8.17
C LYS A 318 6.34 -14.41 -8.55
N GLY A 319 7.41 -13.97 -9.19
CA GLY A 319 7.59 -12.58 -9.60
C GLY A 319 6.55 -12.12 -10.62
N HIS A 320 6.34 -10.82 -10.70
CA HIS A 320 5.47 -10.25 -11.72
C HIS A 320 6.11 -10.39 -13.10
N ARG A 321 5.30 -10.70 -14.12
CA ARG A 321 5.76 -10.95 -15.51
C ARG A 321 6.67 -9.88 -16.13
N SER A 322 6.57 -8.64 -15.66
CA SER A 322 7.37 -7.51 -16.15
C SER A 322 8.81 -7.49 -15.60
N VAL A 323 9.08 -8.23 -14.53
CA VAL A 323 10.42 -8.34 -13.93
C VAL A 323 10.96 -9.77 -14.07
N GLY A 324 10.09 -10.78 -13.95
CA GLY A 324 10.52 -12.18 -13.88
C GLY A 324 10.91 -12.57 -12.45
N GLY A 325 11.60 -13.71 -12.30
CA GLY A 325 12.11 -14.21 -11.02
C GLY A 325 11.06 -14.29 -9.91
N PHE A 326 11.41 -13.72 -8.77
CA PHE A 326 10.69 -13.84 -7.50
C PHE A 326 10.39 -12.50 -6.86
N ARG A 327 9.35 -12.50 -6.03
CA ARG A 327 8.97 -11.41 -5.15
C ARG A 327 8.44 -11.94 -3.83
N ALA A 328 9.15 -11.67 -2.74
CA ALA A 328 8.66 -11.93 -1.40
C ALA A 328 7.99 -10.68 -0.84
N SER A 329 6.67 -10.71 -0.63
CA SER A 329 5.93 -9.61 0.01
C SER A 329 5.82 -9.84 1.52
N MET A 330 6.43 -8.95 2.30
CA MET A 330 6.65 -9.09 3.74
C MET A 330 5.90 -8.03 4.55
N TYR A 331 4.64 -7.80 4.18
CA TYR A 331 3.71 -6.91 4.86
C TYR A 331 3.65 -7.13 6.37
N ASN A 332 3.07 -6.19 7.10
CA ASN A 332 3.10 -6.15 8.58
C ASN A 332 2.73 -7.50 9.23
N ALA A 333 1.68 -8.15 8.74
CA ALA A 333 1.18 -9.41 9.29
C ALA A 333 2.02 -10.65 8.93
N LEU A 334 3.00 -10.55 8.02
CA LEU A 334 3.92 -11.65 7.75
C LEU A 334 4.98 -11.70 8.87
N PRO A 335 5.05 -12.79 9.67
CA PRO A 335 6.02 -12.90 10.73
C PRO A 335 7.43 -13.16 10.17
N ILE A 336 8.44 -12.71 10.91
CA ILE A 336 9.85 -12.94 10.55
C ILE A 336 10.21 -14.43 10.41
N THR A 337 9.52 -15.32 11.12
CA THR A 337 9.73 -16.77 10.99
C THR A 337 9.45 -17.28 9.58
N SER A 338 8.45 -16.72 8.87
CA SER A 338 8.22 -17.04 7.46
C SER A 338 9.40 -16.64 6.57
N VAL A 339 10.01 -15.48 6.85
CA VAL A 339 11.18 -14.98 6.12
C VAL A 339 12.37 -15.92 6.35
N HIS A 340 12.59 -16.37 7.59
CA HIS A 340 13.63 -17.35 7.90
C HIS A 340 13.41 -18.69 7.21
N THR A 341 12.17 -19.17 7.11
CA THR A 341 11.85 -20.39 6.35
C THR A 341 12.19 -20.24 4.87
N LEU A 342 11.89 -19.08 4.25
CA LEU A 342 12.30 -18.83 2.86
C LEU A 342 13.83 -18.82 2.71
N ILE A 343 14.53 -18.17 3.63
CA ILE A 343 16.00 -18.11 3.66
C ILE A 343 16.62 -19.51 3.78
N GLU A 344 16.10 -20.36 4.67
CA GLU A 344 16.56 -21.75 4.84
C GLU A 344 16.40 -22.54 3.54
N LEU A 345 15.26 -22.39 2.84
CA LEU A 345 15.04 -23.04 1.55
C LEU A 345 15.97 -22.50 0.45
N MET A 346 16.28 -21.20 0.45
CA MET A 346 17.28 -20.62 -0.46
C MET A 346 18.67 -21.23 -0.24
N GLN A 347 19.05 -21.45 1.01
CA GLN A 347 20.34 -22.05 1.38
C GLN A 347 20.41 -23.52 0.97
N ILE A 348 19.39 -24.32 1.35
CA ILE A 348 19.30 -25.74 0.98
C ILE A 348 19.31 -25.92 -0.54
N PHE A 349 18.60 -25.05 -1.27
CA PHE A 349 18.58 -25.11 -2.72
C PHE A 349 19.95 -24.76 -3.32
N ALA A 350 20.64 -23.76 -2.77
CA ALA A 350 21.98 -23.37 -3.19
C ALA A 350 23.01 -24.49 -2.97
N GLU A 351 23.01 -25.13 -1.80
CA GLU A 351 23.92 -26.26 -1.50
C GLU A 351 23.76 -27.44 -2.49
N LYS A 352 22.56 -27.65 -3.03
CA LYS A 352 22.29 -28.72 -4.01
C LYS A 352 22.71 -28.38 -5.45
N HIS A 353 22.99 -27.11 -5.74
CA HIS A 353 23.30 -26.61 -7.08
C HIS A 353 24.57 -25.75 -7.10
N GLN A 354 25.44 -25.93 -6.11
CA GLN A 354 26.80 -25.39 -6.09
C GLN A 354 27.70 -26.11 -7.10
#